data_AF-A0A392PYM5-F1
#
_entry.id   AF-A0A392PYM5-F1
#
_cell.length_a   1.000
_cell.length_b   1.000
_cell.length_c   1.000
_cell.angle_alpha   90.00
_cell.angle_beta   90.00
_cell.angle_gamma   90.00
#
_symmetry.space_group_name_H-M   'P 1'
#
loop_
_entity.id
_entity.type
_entity.pdbx_description
1 polymer ?
#
loop_
_entity_poly.entity_id
_entity_poly.type
_entity_poly.pdbx_seq_one_letter_code
_entity_poly.pdbx_strand_id
1 'polypeptide(L)'
;MAEVAVLEPVAIVSDPSQIEVKLFNRWSFDDVQLSDMSLSDYIGVSASKHATYVPHTAGRYSNKRFRKANCPIVERLTNSLMMHGYL
;
A
#
# COMPACT_ATOMS: atom_id res chain seq x y z
N MET A 1 41.37 26.26 -2.28
CA MET A 1 41.33 24.78 -2.14
C MET A 1 40.67 24.51 -0.80
N ALA A 2 39.49 23.91 -0.66
CA ALA A 2 38.72 23.07 -1.58
C ALA A 2 37.25 23.52 -1.63
N GLU A 3 36.66 23.29 -2.80
CA GLU A 3 35.29 23.66 -3.18
C GLU A 3 34.26 22.72 -2.51
N VAL A 4 33.15 23.31 -2.08
CA VAL A 4 31.99 22.63 -1.48
C VAL A 4 31.22 21.91 -2.59
N ALA A 5 31.14 20.58 -2.53
CA ALA A 5 30.24 19.80 -3.38
C ALA A 5 28.92 19.55 -2.62
N VAL A 6 27.94 20.43 -2.83
CA VAL A 6 26.54 20.14 -2.50
C VAL A 6 26.06 19.14 -3.55
N LEU A 7 25.88 17.88 -3.15
CA LEU A 7 25.26 16.87 -3.99
C LEU A 7 23.76 17.13 -4.02
N GLU A 8 23.26 17.60 -5.16
CA GLU A 8 21.83 17.70 -5.43
C GLU A 8 21.18 16.29 -5.38
N PRO A 9 19.95 16.16 -4.87
CA PRO A 9 19.24 14.88 -4.93
C PRO A 9 18.92 14.57 -6.40
N VAL A 10 19.65 13.60 -6.95
CA VAL A 10 19.41 13.03 -8.28
C VAL A 10 17.95 12.60 -8.36
N ALA A 11 17.17 13.28 -9.19
CA ALA A 11 15.84 12.85 -9.58
C ALA A 11 15.98 11.47 -10.24
N ILE A 12 15.45 10.44 -9.57
CA ILE A 12 15.41 9.08 -10.08
C ILE A 12 14.47 9.12 -11.28
N VAL A 13 15.04 9.12 -12.47
CA VAL A 13 14.31 8.94 -13.72
C VAL A 13 13.75 7.53 -13.69
N SER A 14 12.44 7.39 -13.52
CA SER A 14 11.75 6.10 -13.53
C SER A 14 11.80 5.51 -14.94
N ASP A 15 12.57 4.43 -15.12
CA ASP A 15 12.53 3.59 -16.31
C ASP A 15 11.08 3.20 -16.66
N PRO A 16 10.65 3.27 -17.94
CA PRO A 16 9.27 2.95 -18.35
C PRO A 16 8.90 1.46 -18.22
N SER A 17 9.80 0.62 -17.70
CA SER A 17 9.60 -0.81 -17.46
C SER A 17 9.10 -1.13 -16.04
N GLN A 18 9.09 -0.17 -15.12
CA GLN A 18 8.48 -0.31 -13.80
C GLN A 18 7.11 0.36 -13.79
N ILE A 19 6.07 -0.41 -14.15
CA ILE A 19 4.69 0.06 -14.04
C ILE A 19 4.38 0.23 -12.54
N GLU A 20 4.44 1.45 -12.05
CA GLU A 20 4.09 1.81 -10.68
C GLU A 20 2.59 1.53 -10.45
N VAL A 21 2.30 0.54 -9.60
CA VAL A 21 0.94 0.09 -9.34
C VAL A 21 0.24 1.11 -8.42
N LYS A 22 -0.55 2.01 -9.04
CA LYS A 22 -1.37 3.00 -8.33
C LYS A 22 -2.76 2.46 -8.06
N LEU A 23 -3.25 2.67 -6.84
CA LEU A 23 -4.62 2.35 -6.48
C LEU A 23 -5.59 3.18 -7.32
N PHE A 24 -6.57 2.53 -7.94
CA PHE A 24 -7.50 3.13 -8.90
C PHE A 24 -6.81 3.87 -10.06
N ASN A 25 -5.56 3.53 -10.37
CA ASN A 25 -4.72 4.24 -11.33
C ASN A 25 -4.55 5.75 -11.04
N ARG A 26 -4.77 6.17 -9.80
CA ARG A 26 -4.77 7.60 -9.39
C ARG A 26 -3.97 7.88 -8.13
N TRP A 27 -3.92 6.93 -7.18
CA TRP A 27 -3.33 7.15 -5.87
C TRP A 27 -2.07 6.28 -5.67
N SER A 28 -0.95 6.92 -5.32
CA SER A 28 0.28 6.25 -4.91
C SER A 28 0.20 5.78 -3.46
N PHE A 29 1.04 4.81 -3.09
CA PHE A 29 1.17 4.30 -1.72
C PHE A 29 2.36 4.90 -0.94
N ASP A 30 3.24 5.64 -1.62
CA ASP A 30 4.51 6.13 -1.07
C ASP A 30 4.34 7.21 0.01
N ASP A 31 3.29 8.03 -0.10
CA ASP A 31 3.02 9.12 0.85
C ASP A 31 2.35 8.64 2.15
N VAL A 32 2.01 7.35 2.25
CA VAL A 32 1.24 6.83 3.38
C VAL A 32 2.18 6.30 4.47
N GLN A 33 2.43 7.13 5.48
CA GLN A 33 3.20 6.74 6.66
C GLN A 33 2.30 6.38 7.84
N LEU A 34 2.73 5.39 8.63
CA LEU A 34 2.05 4.99 9.86
C LEU A 34 2.65 5.75 11.04
N SER A 35 1.81 6.45 11.80
CA SER A 35 2.24 7.24 12.97
C SER A 35 2.64 6.38 14.17
N ASP A 36 2.12 5.15 14.27
CA ASP A 36 2.39 4.23 15.38
C ASP A 36 3.05 2.94 14.85
N MET A 37 4.21 2.61 15.41
CA MET A 37 4.98 1.42 15.08
C MET A 37 4.25 0.13 15.40
N SER A 38 3.40 0.10 16.43
CA SER A 38 2.67 -1.12 16.84
C SER A 38 1.68 -1.63 15.79
N LEU A 39 1.20 -0.73 14.91
CA LEU A 39 0.20 -1.01 13.88
C LEU A 39 0.82 -1.40 12.54
N SER A 40 2.14 -1.27 12.39
CA SER A 40 2.88 -1.54 11.14
C SER A 40 2.66 -2.94 10.57
N ASP A 41 2.57 -3.95 11.43
CA ASP A 41 2.34 -5.34 11.02
C ASP A 41 0.87 -5.66 10.73
N TYR A 42 -0.07 -4.82 11.19
CA TYR A 42 -1.52 -5.06 11.09
C TYR A 42 -2.21 -4.23 10.00
N ILE A 43 -1.54 -3.20 9.49
CA ILE A 43 -2.06 -2.29 8.47
C ILE A 43 -1.30 -2.51 7.16
N GLY A 44 -1.94 -3.23 6.23
CA GLY A 44 -1.40 -3.52 4.90
C GLY A 44 -1.42 -2.31 3.96
N VAL A 45 -0.50 -1.37 4.17
CA VAL A 45 -0.34 -0.13 3.38
C VAL A 45 0.96 -0.12 2.56
N SER A 46 1.92 -0.98 2.91
CA SER A 46 3.20 -1.08 2.19
C SER A 46 3.01 -1.46 0.72
N ALA A 47 3.48 -0.59 -0.18
CA ALA A 47 3.41 -0.72 -1.63
C ALA A 47 3.99 -2.05 -2.13
N SER A 48 5.07 -2.54 -1.52
CA SER A 48 5.76 -3.77 -1.97
C SER A 48 4.89 -5.03 -1.87
N LYS A 49 3.92 -5.08 -0.96
CA LYS A 49 3.10 -6.28 -0.70
C LYS A 49 1.62 -6.07 -1.01
N HIS A 50 1.14 -4.84 -0.96
CA HIS A 50 -0.29 -4.52 -0.98
C HIS A 50 -0.68 -3.55 -2.11
N ALA A 51 0.25 -3.20 -3.02
CA ALA A 51 -0.11 -2.40 -4.18
C ALA A 51 -1.06 -3.20 -5.08
N THR A 52 -2.28 -2.70 -5.25
CA THR A 52 -3.32 -3.33 -6.07
C THR A 52 -4.09 -2.23 -6.81
N TYR A 53 -4.44 -2.49 -8.07
CA TYR A 53 -5.22 -1.54 -8.87
C TYR A 53 -6.67 -1.42 -8.41
N VAL A 54 -7.26 -2.54 -7.99
CA VAL A 54 -8.67 -2.69 -7.57
C VAL A 54 -8.69 -3.04 -6.09
N PRO A 55 -9.68 -2.55 -5.30
CA PRO A 55 -9.74 -2.76 -3.85
C PRO A 55 -10.15 -4.19 -3.44
N HIS A 56 -10.03 -5.18 -4.33
CA HIS A 56 -10.43 -6.56 -4.06
C HIS A 56 -9.44 -7.55 -4.68
N THR A 57 -8.78 -8.32 -3.82
CA THR A 57 -7.68 -9.24 -4.19
C THR A 57 -8.14 -10.70 -4.23
N ALA A 58 -9.43 -10.98 -3.95
CA ALA A 58 -10.00 -12.33 -3.81
C ALA A 58 -9.19 -13.25 -2.87
N GLY A 59 -8.49 -12.66 -1.90
CA GLY A 59 -7.55 -13.36 -1.04
C GLY A 59 -8.25 -14.16 0.05
N ARG A 60 -7.79 -15.40 0.29
CA ARG A 60 -8.31 -16.26 1.38
C ARG A 60 -7.66 -15.91 2.72
N TYR A 61 -8.03 -14.78 3.30
CA TYR A 61 -7.45 -14.26 4.55
C TYR A 61 -8.02 -14.90 5.84
N SER A 62 -9.07 -15.71 5.75
CA SER A 62 -9.69 -16.40 6.89
C SER A 62 -9.07 -17.76 7.24
N ASN A 63 -8.31 -18.37 6.34
CA ASN A 63 -7.86 -19.76 6.49
C ASN A 63 -6.85 -20.01 7.63
N LYS A 64 -6.09 -18.99 8.07
CA LYS A 64 -5.14 -19.13 9.19
C LYS A 64 -5.23 -17.91 10.10
N ARG A 65 -4.92 -18.10 11.39
CA ARG A 65 -4.83 -17.02 12.38
C ARG A 65 -3.84 -15.95 11.89
N PHE A 66 -4.18 -14.69 12.11
CA PHE A 66 -3.41 -13.50 11.69
C PHE A 66 -3.34 -13.20 10.19
N ARG A 67 -3.87 -14.04 9.28
CA ARG A 67 -3.85 -13.70 7.84
C ARG A 67 -4.71 -12.49 7.47
N LYS A 68 -5.65 -12.09 8.32
CA LYS A 68 -6.43 -10.85 8.15
C LYS A 68 -5.57 -9.58 8.23
N ALA A 69 -4.38 -9.64 8.86
CA ALA A 69 -3.44 -8.52 8.91
C ALA A 69 -2.82 -8.20 7.54
N ASN A 70 -2.61 -9.23 6.71
CA ASN A 70 -2.06 -9.11 5.36
C ASN A 70 -3.09 -8.70 4.30
N CYS A 71 -4.37 -8.53 4.68
CA CYS A 71 -5.38 -8.05 3.75
C CYS A 71 -5.20 -6.53 3.59
N PRO A 72 -5.13 -6.01 2.34
CA PRO A 72 -4.98 -4.58 2.12
C PRO A 72 -6.10 -3.80 2.82
N ILE A 73 -5.75 -2.65 3.40
CA ILE A 73 -6.70 -1.90 4.25
C ILE A 73 -7.97 -1.47 3.50
N VAL A 74 -7.84 -1.16 2.21
CA VAL A 74 -8.95 -0.75 1.33
C VAL A 74 -9.93 -1.90 1.08
N GLU A 75 -9.43 -3.13 0.97
CA GLU A 75 -10.27 -4.32 0.85
C GLU A 75 -11.02 -4.60 2.15
N ARG A 76 -10.35 -4.44 3.30
CA ARG A 76 -11.01 -4.58 4.62
C ARG A 76 -12.14 -3.58 4.82
N LEU A 77 -11.93 -2.32 4.39
CA LEU A 77 -12.97 -1.29 4.41
C LEU A 77 -14.16 -1.71 3.54
N THR A 78 -13.88 -2.11 2.29
CA THR A 78 -14.91 -2.52 1.32
C THR A 78 -15.73 -3.70 1.84
N ASN A 79 -15.07 -4.71 2.41
CA ASN A 79 -15.74 -5.85 3.04
C ASN A 79 -16.62 -5.44 4.23
N SER A 80 -16.21 -4.43 5.00
CA SER A 80 -17.00 -3.93 6.15
C SER A 80 -18.25 -3.17 5.69
N LEU A 81 -18.18 -2.48 4.55
CA LEU A 81 -19.34 -1.80 3.96
C LEU A 81 -20.43 -2.78 3.49
N MET A 82 -20.06 -4.02 3.15
CA MET A 82 -20.95 -5.05 2.63
C MET A 82 -21.72 -5.83 3.71
N MET A 83 -21.58 -5.48 5.00
CA MET A 83 -22.13 -6.29 6.11
C MET A 83 -23.63 -6.12 6.35
N HIS A 84 -24.26 -5.07 5.81
CA HIS A 84 -25.71 -4.91 5.89
C HIS A 84 -26.37 -5.59 4.70
N GLY A 85 -27.07 -6.70 4.99
CA GLY A 85 -27.96 -7.33 4.02
C GLY A 85 -29.13 -6.39 3.72
N TYR A 86 -29.52 -6.34 2.46
CA TYR A 86 -30.83 -5.81 2.07
C TYR A 86 -31.89 -6.86 2.44
N LEU A 87 -32.26 -6.95 3.72
CA LEU A 87 -33.46 -7.59 4.27
C LEU A 87 -33.52 -7.45 5.79
#